data_AF-F9FFF3-F1
#
_entry.id   AF-F9FFF3-F1
#
_cell.length_a   1.000
_cell.length_b   1.000
_cell.length_c   1.000
_cell.angle_alpha   90.00
_cell.angle_beta   90.00
_cell.angle_gamma   90.00
#
_symmetry.space_group_name_H-M   'P 1'
#
loop_
_entity.id
_entity.type
_entity.pdbx_description
1 polymer ?
#
loop_
_entity_poly.entity_id
_entity_poly.type
_entity_poly.pdbx_seq_one_letter_code
_entity_poly.pdbx_strand_id
1 'polypeptide(L)'
;MYGAGQGPQTGISTPRSSASFRPLTLSHGSLETSFLIPTNLHFHASQLKDKFVATLPEATDELAQDDEPSSVPDLVARYLGLIAHEVDEGEDDEQGSYEEVLKLVLNEFERNFLRGNEAHAIAASLPGIESKKLDFIRSYYTARAVCNRPIKPHASALFRAAKDGDAEIYTIFGGQGNIEEYFDELREIFKTYSSFVGDLITRSAELLQTLSKNPKAEKMFPKGLDIMNWLHHQDSTPDVDYLISAPVSFPLIGLVQLAHYEVT
;
A
#
# COMPACT_ATOMS: atom_id res chain seq x y z
N MET A 1 -12.02 69.89 37.92
CA MET A 1 -11.30 68.98 38.84
C MET A 1 -11.58 67.55 38.40
N TYR A 2 -10.52 66.76 38.17
CA TYR A 2 -10.36 65.29 38.28
C TYR A 2 -11.62 64.40 38.10
N GLY A 3 -11.68 63.31 37.33
CA GLY A 3 -10.69 62.46 36.68
C GLY A 3 -11.24 61.01 36.65
N ALA A 4 -10.97 60.30 35.54
CA ALA A 4 -10.86 58.84 35.35
C ALA A 4 -11.99 57.84 35.74
N GLY A 5 -12.23 56.86 34.84
CA GLY A 5 -12.91 55.61 35.20
C GLY A 5 -13.40 54.73 34.03
N GLN A 6 -12.57 54.46 33.01
CA GLN A 6 -12.81 53.32 32.11
C GLN A 6 -12.59 52.02 32.91
N GLY A 7 -13.66 51.23 33.09
CA GLY A 7 -13.61 49.86 33.62
C GLY A 7 -13.79 48.83 32.49
N PRO A 8 -13.16 47.65 32.61
CA PRO A 8 -12.63 46.91 31.46
C PRO A 8 -13.71 46.22 30.62
N GLN A 9 -13.67 46.45 29.31
CA GLN A 9 -14.24 45.52 28.34
C GLN A 9 -13.47 44.20 28.45
N THR A 10 -14.11 43.16 28.98
CA THR A 10 -13.58 41.81 28.94
C THR A 10 -13.57 41.35 27.49
N GLY A 11 -12.39 41.47 26.86
CA GLY A 11 -12.11 40.84 25.58
C GLY A 11 -12.33 39.35 25.71
N ILE A 12 -13.22 38.81 24.88
CA ILE A 12 -13.34 37.38 24.62
C ILE A 12 -12.06 37.00 23.88
N SER A 13 -11.01 36.68 24.63
CA SER A 13 -9.88 35.91 24.10
C SER A 13 -10.37 34.48 23.93
N THR A 14 -10.93 34.16 22.78
CA THR A 14 -10.89 32.77 22.30
C THR A 14 -9.42 32.34 22.30
N PRO A 15 -9.02 31.33 23.07
CA PRO A 15 -7.66 30.82 22.99
C PRO A 15 -7.48 30.24 21.59
N ARG A 16 -6.75 30.93 20.72
CA ARG A 16 -6.08 30.26 19.61
C ARG A 16 -5.03 29.38 20.26
N SER A 17 -5.34 28.11 20.47
CA SER A 17 -4.31 27.10 20.70
C SER A 17 -3.43 27.09 19.45
N SER A 18 -2.34 27.85 19.47
CA SER A 18 -1.28 27.70 18.49
C SER A 18 -0.73 26.29 18.68
N ALA A 19 -1.09 25.36 17.80
CA ALA A 19 -0.53 24.02 17.82
C ALA A 19 0.99 24.17 17.74
N SER A 20 1.70 23.73 18.78
CA SER A 20 3.15 23.66 18.79
C SER A 20 3.57 22.43 17.99
N PHE A 21 4.47 22.59 17.04
CA PHE A 21 4.99 21.49 16.23
C PHE A 21 6.42 21.16 16.63
N ARG A 22 6.75 19.87 16.63
CA ARG A 22 8.11 19.37 16.89
C ARG A 22 8.57 18.53 15.71
N PRO A 23 9.85 18.63 15.32
CA PRO A 23 10.38 17.80 14.24
C PRO A 23 10.42 16.31 14.66
N LEU A 24 10.10 15.44 13.71
CA LEU A 24 10.38 14.01 13.74
C LEU A 24 11.25 13.69 12.53
N THR A 25 12.50 13.31 12.77
CA THR A 25 13.46 12.99 11.71
C THR A 25 13.53 11.49 11.49
N LEU A 26 13.28 11.04 10.27
CA LEU A 26 13.58 9.69 9.79
C LEU A 26 14.92 9.71 9.08
N SER A 27 15.78 8.75 9.39
CA SER A 27 17.11 8.65 8.82
C SER A 27 17.53 7.20 8.66
N HIS A 28 18.20 6.89 7.56
CA HIS A 28 18.78 5.57 7.30
C HIS A 28 19.98 5.72 6.34
N GLY A 29 21.19 5.45 6.83
CA GLY A 29 22.41 5.69 6.06
C GLY A 29 22.53 7.15 5.61
N SER A 30 22.61 7.36 4.29
CA SER A 30 22.66 8.70 3.66
C SER A 30 21.28 9.36 3.49
N LEU A 31 20.18 8.64 3.77
CA LEU A 31 18.81 9.15 3.63
C LEU A 31 18.38 9.88 4.90
N GLU A 32 17.83 11.07 4.75
CA GLU A 32 17.26 11.84 5.86
C GLU A 32 16.05 12.67 5.40
N THR A 33 15.01 12.71 6.23
CA THR A 33 13.87 13.61 6.06
C THR A 33 13.23 13.94 7.40
N SER A 34 12.59 15.09 7.51
CA SER A 34 11.94 15.54 8.75
C SER A 34 10.50 16.00 8.52
N PHE A 35 9.62 15.63 9.45
CA PHE A 35 8.22 16.03 9.48
C PHE A 35 7.97 16.93 10.68
N LEU A 36 7.02 17.87 10.55
CA LEU A 36 6.54 18.65 11.68
C LEU A 36 5.31 17.97 12.27
N ILE A 37 5.46 17.39 13.47
CA ILE A 37 4.39 16.66 14.17
C ILE A 37 3.83 17.54 15.30
N PRO A 38 2.50 17.65 15.45
CA PRO A 38 1.88 18.29 16.61
C PRO A 38 2.41 17.73 17.92
N THR A 39 2.65 18.60 18.90
CA THR A 39 3.29 18.21 20.16
C THR A 39 2.53 17.10 20.90
N ASN A 40 1.20 17.07 20.79
CA ASN A 40 0.34 16.03 21.37
C ASN A 40 0.54 14.65 20.72
N LEU A 41 0.93 14.57 19.44
CA LEU A 41 1.17 13.32 18.72
C LEU A 41 2.65 12.91 18.73
N HIS A 42 3.55 13.77 19.21
CA HIS A 42 5.00 13.57 19.08
C HIS A 42 5.49 12.32 19.84
N PHE A 43 4.87 11.97 20.96
CA PHE A 43 5.17 10.75 21.71
C PHE A 43 4.90 9.50 20.86
N HIS A 44 3.67 9.35 20.35
CA HIS A 44 3.26 8.23 19.49
C HIS A 44 4.08 8.16 18.20
N ALA A 45 4.31 9.30 17.56
CA ALA A 45 5.14 9.37 16.36
C ALA A 45 6.59 8.93 16.61
N SER A 46 7.15 9.23 17.79
CA SER A 46 8.47 8.77 18.20
C SER A 46 8.49 7.26 18.44
N GLN A 47 7.48 6.70 19.09
CA GLN A 47 7.37 5.25 19.29
C GLN A 47 7.28 4.50 17.95
N LEU A 48 6.43 4.97 17.02
CA LEU A 48 6.30 4.40 15.68
C LEU A 48 7.62 4.50 14.91
N LYS A 49 8.34 5.61 15.02
CA LYS A 49 9.67 5.77 14.44
C LYS A 49 10.65 4.74 15.02
N ASP A 50 10.68 4.56 16.34
CA ASP A 50 11.63 3.65 16.98
C ASP A 50 11.35 2.20 16.58
N LYS A 51 10.05 1.81 16.51
CA LYS A 51 9.64 0.51 15.94
C LYS A 51 10.12 0.36 14.49
N PHE A 52 9.91 1.38 13.66
CA PHE A 52 10.34 1.36 12.26
C PHE A 52 11.84 1.17 12.11
N VAL A 53 12.64 1.97 12.83
CA VAL A 53 14.11 1.89 12.77
C VAL A 53 14.60 0.51 13.20
N ALA A 54 13.94 -0.13 14.16
CA ALA A 54 14.27 -1.49 14.58
C ALA A 54 13.97 -2.57 13.51
N THR A 55 13.11 -2.28 12.52
CA THR A 55 12.84 -3.19 11.39
C THR A 55 13.83 -3.03 10.23
N LEU A 56 14.58 -1.92 10.19
CA LEU A 56 15.53 -1.66 9.10
C LEU A 56 16.84 -2.43 9.34
N PRO A 57 17.49 -2.92 8.28
CA PRO A 57 18.81 -3.52 8.40
C PRO A 57 19.88 -2.46 8.76
N GLU A 58 21.13 -2.90 8.93
CA GLU A 58 22.25 -1.97 9.04
C GLU A 58 22.52 -1.30 7.68
N ALA A 59 22.61 0.03 7.68
CA ALA A 59 22.75 0.80 6.44
C ALA A 59 24.07 0.51 5.74
N THR A 60 24.01 0.36 4.41
CA THR A 60 25.19 0.17 3.56
C THR A 60 25.54 1.45 2.80
N ASP A 61 26.81 1.59 2.39
CA ASP A 61 27.29 2.81 1.71
C ASP A 61 26.51 3.15 0.43
N GLU A 62 26.05 2.14 -0.31
CA GLU A 62 25.33 2.28 -1.59
C GLU A 62 23.83 1.93 -1.49
N LEU A 63 23.29 1.73 -0.30
CA LEU A 63 21.90 1.29 -0.08
C LEU A 63 21.57 -0.03 -0.83
N ALA A 64 22.53 -0.94 -0.86
CA ALA A 64 22.61 -2.06 -1.79
C ALA A 64 21.83 -3.31 -1.36
N GLN A 65 21.43 -3.43 -0.08
CA GLN A 65 20.66 -4.59 0.37
C GLN A 65 19.21 -4.52 -0.13
N ASP A 66 18.60 -5.66 -0.42
CA ASP A 66 17.25 -5.74 -1.01
C ASP A 66 16.16 -5.17 -0.07
N ASP A 67 16.35 -5.33 1.24
CA ASP A 67 15.47 -4.85 2.31
C ASP A 67 15.78 -3.42 2.78
N GLU A 68 16.83 -2.79 2.23
CA GLU A 68 17.21 -1.42 2.52
C GLU A 68 16.41 -0.40 1.67
N PRO A 69 15.91 0.71 2.25
CA PRO A 69 15.26 1.75 1.46
C PRO A 69 16.23 2.38 0.46
N SER A 70 15.83 2.50 -0.80
CA SER A 70 16.73 2.97 -1.88
C SER A 70 16.73 4.49 -2.09
N SER A 71 15.80 5.21 -1.44
CA SER A 71 15.63 6.65 -1.57
C SER A 71 14.78 7.22 -0.44
N VAL A 72 14.75 8.55 -0.28
CA VAL A 72 13.90 9.20 0.72
C VAL A 72 12.40 8.88 0.53
N PRO A 73 11.82 8.94 -0.69
CA PRO A 73 10.44 8.49 -0.89
C PRO A 73 10.21 7.02 -0.48
N ASP A 74 11.15 6.12 -0.78
CA ASP A 74 11.07 4.71 -0.36
C ASP A 74 11.06 4.58 1.16
N LEU A 75 12.01 5.24 1.85
CA LEU A 75 12.07 5.25 3.32
C LEU A 75 10.74 5.70 3.95
N VAL A 76 10.14 6.78 3.44
CA VAL A 76 8.87 7.30 3.97
C VAL A 76 7.71 6.39 3.63
N ALA A 77 7.67 5.79 2.43
CA ALA A 77 6.63 4.84 2.06
C ALA A 77 6.67 3.61 2.98
N ARG A 78 7.85 3.03 3.24
CA ARG A 78 7.99 1.91 4.19
C ARG A 78 7.54 2.28 5.61
N TYR A 79 7.86 3.50 6.05
CA TYR A 79 7.35 4.00 7.34
C TYR A 79 5.83 4.10 7.37
N LEU A 80 5.19 4.59 6.30
CA LEU A 80 3.73 4.59 6.16
C LEU A 80 3.17 3.17 6.23
N GLY A 81 3.82 2.20 5.57
CA GLY A 81 3.44 0.79 5.61
C GLY A 81 3.47 0.20 7.02
N LEU A 82 4.51 0.50 7.80
CA LEU A 82 4.59 0.07 9.21
C LEU A 82 3.45 0.67 10.03
N ILE A 83 3.26 2.00 9.97
CA ILE A 83 2.20 2.64 10.77
C ILE A 83 0.83 2.07 10.38
N ALA A 84 0.59 1.84 9.08
CA ALA A 84 -0.65 1.26 8.60
C ALA A 84 -0.88 -0.15 9.17
N HIS A 85 0.17 -0.98 9.23
CA HIS A 85 0.10 -2.31 9.84
C HIS A 85 -0.23 -2.24 11.34
N GLU A 86 0.42 -1.34 12.09
CA GLU A 86 0.14 -1.16 13.52
C GLU A 86 -1.31 -0.72 13.79
N VAL A 87 -1.87 0.13 12.93
CA VAL A 87 -3.27 0.55 13.03
C VAL A 87 -4.23 -0.61 12.69
N ASP A 88 -3.94 -1.37 11.63
CA ASP A 88 -4.80 -2.46 11.15
C ASP A 88 -4.84 -3.66 12.11
N GLU A 89 -3.72 -3.96 12.77
CA GLU A 89 -3.64 -5.00 13.83
C GLU A 89 -4.30 -4.56 15.16
N GLY A 90 -4.77 -3.31 15.25
CA GLY A 90 -5.44 -2.80 16.45
C GLY A 90 -4.49 -2.43 17.59
N GLU A 91 -3.22 -2.14 17.30
CA GLU A 91 -2.22 -1.66 18.26
C GLU A 91 -2.34 -0.15 18.52
N ASP A 92 -3.30 0.52 17.89
CA ASP A 92 -3.62 1.93 18.13
C ASP A 92 -4.31 2.13 19.48
N ASP A 93 -4.15 3.32 20.06
CA ASP A 93 -4.84 3.67 21.29
C ASP A 93 -6.33 3.96 21.06
N GLU A 94 -7.11 4.05 22.15
CA GLU A 94 -8.53 4.36 22.07
C GLU A 94 -8.84 5.72 21.41
N GLN A 95 -7.83 6.59 21.30
CA GLN A 95 -7.94 7.92 20.68
C GLN A 95 -7.62 7.90 19.17
N GLY A 96 -7.07 6.82 18.62
CA GLY A 96 -6.66 6.73 17.23
C GLY A 96 -5.39 7.52 16.90
N SER A 97 -4.46 7.64 17.87
CA SER A 97 -3.26 8.46 17.72
C SER A 97 -2.35 8.01 16.58
N TYR A 98 -2.20 6.69 16.35
CA TYR A 98 -1.41 6.17 15.22
C TYR A 98 -2.09 6.46 13.89
N GLU A 99 -3.41 6.32 13.81
CA GLU A 99 -4.17 6.72 12.63
C GLU A 99 -4.01 8.22 12.32
N GLU A 100 -4.01 9.08 13.34
CA GLU A 100 -3.73 10.52 13.18
C GLU A 100 -2.31 10.79 12.66
N VAL A 101 -1.30 10.09 13.18
CA VAL A 101 0.09 10.18 12.68
C VAL A 101 0.16 9.70 11.23
N LEU A 102 -0.48 8.57 10.90
CA LEU A 102 -0.52 8.01 9.55
C LEU A 102 -1.12 9.03 8.57
N LYS A 103 -2.27 9.61 8.90
CA LYS A 103 -2.93 10.65 8.09
C LYS A 103 -2.01 11.85 7.86
N LEU A 104 -1.28 12.29 8.89
CA LEU A 104 -0.35 13.41 8.78
C LEU A 104 0.81 13.08 7.84
N VAL A 105 1.50 11.97 8.09
CA VAL A 105 2.67 11.57 7.29
C VAL A 105 2.25 11.28 5.85
N LEU A 106 1.09 10.67 5.62
CA LEU A 106 0.56 10.40 4.28
C LEU A 106 0.28 11.71 3.52
N ASN A 107 -0.29 12.72 4.18
CA ASN A 107 -0.50 14.05 3.58
C ASN A 107 0.82 14.72 3.20
N GLU A 108 1.83 14.65 4.08
CA GLU A 108 3.17 15.17 3.82
C GLU A 108 3.83 14.45 2.64
N PHE A 109 3.70 13.12 2.60
CA PHE A 109 4.23 12.29 1.53
C PHE A 109 3.63 12.66 0.17
N GLU A 110 2.30 12.73 0.09
CA GLU A 110 1.60 13.11 -1.14
C GLU A 110 1.99 14.51 -1.63
N ARG A 111 2.15 15.47 -0.70
CA ARG A 111 2.52 16.84 -1.04
C ARG A 111 3.97 16.95 -1.51
N ASN A 112 4.90 16.29 -0.83
CA ASN A 112 6.32 16.49 -1.05
C ASN A 112 6.87 15.62 -2.20
N PHE A 113 6.37 14.39 -2.35
CA PHE A 113 6.89 13.40 -3.29
C PHE A 113 5.97 13.14 -4.48
N LEU A 114 4.66 12.95 -4.28
CA LEU A 114 3.75 12.65 -5.40
C LEU A 114 3.42 13.89 -6.24
N ARG A 115 3.21 15.04 -5.59
CA ARG A 115 2.94 16.34 -6.27
C ARG A 115 1.80 16.26 -7.29
N GLY A 116 0.78 15.47 -6.99
CA GLY A 116 -0.38 15.25 -7.86
C GLY A 116 -0.18 14.22 -8.97
N ASN A 117 0.98 13.55 -9.02
CA ASN A 117 1.22 12.39 -9.87
C ASN A 117 0.81 11.09 -9.16
N GLU A 118 0.82 10.00 -9.91
CA GLU A 118 0.47 8.66 -9.48
C GLU A 118 1.68 7.95 -8.82
N ALA A 119 1.46 7.08 -7.83
CA ALA A 119 2.52 6.39 -7.10
C ALA A 119 3.38 5.48 -7.98
N HIS A 120 2.82 4.80 -8.97
CA HIS A 120 3.56 4.00 -9.95
C HIS A 120 4.52 4.86 -10.76
N ALA A 121 4.19 6.13 -11.04
CA ALA A 121 5.10 7.04 -11.73
C ALA A 121 6.32 7.40 -10.86
N ILE A 122 6.14 7.49 -9.53
CA ILE A 122 7.26 7.66 -8.60
C ILE A 122 8.06 6.36 -8.50
N ALA A 123 7.40 5.22 -8.32
CA ALA A 123 8.01 3.90 -8.24
C ALA A 123 8.91 3.61 -9.46
N ALA A 124 8.47 3.97 -10.67
CA ALA A 124 9.25 3.82 -11.89
C ALA A 124 10.60 4.57 -11.83
N SER A 125 10.63 5.72 -11.17
CA SER A 125 11.83 6.56 -11.01
C SER A 125 12.75 6.17 -9.84
N LEU A 126 12.31 5.27 -8.96
CA LEU A 126 13.10 4.83 -7.82
C LEU A 126 14.29 3.96 -8.26
N PRO A 127 15.47 4.12 -7.62
CA PRO A 127 16.59 3.23 -7.84
C PRO A 127 16.35 1.86 -7.18
N GLY A 128 17.13 0.86 -7.61
CA GLY A 128 17.09 -0.49 -7.06
C GLY A 128 16.24 -1.48 -7.88
N ILE A 129 16.10 -2.67 -7.33
CA ILE A 129 15.40 -3.80 -7.95
C ILE A 129 13.87 -3.64 -7.88
N GLU A 130 13.17 -4.44 -8.66
CA GLU A 130 11.70 -4.40 -8.78
C GLU A 130 10.98 -4.63 -7.45
N SER A 131 11.47 -5.54 -6.60
CA SER A 131 10.87 -5.81 -5.29
C SER A 131 10.80 -4.57 -4.40
N LYS A 132 11.81 -3.68 -4.44
CA LYS A 132 11.78 -2.39 -3.70
C LYS A 132 10.67 -1.47 -4.22
N LYS A 133 10.43 -1.47 -5.53
CA LYS A 133 9.37 -0.67 -6.16
C LYS A 133 7.98 -1.19 -5.77
N LEU A 134 7.82 -2.51 -5.75
CA LEU A 134 6.58 -3.15 -5.28
C LEU A 134 6.34 -2.91 -3.79
N ASP A 135 7.38 -2.96 -2.96
CA ASP A 135 7.28 -2.64 -1.53
C ASP A 135 6.85 -1.18 -1.29
N PHE A 136 7.38 -0.24 -2.08
CA PHE A 136 6.94 1.16 -2.07
C PHE A 136 5.45 1.28 -2.41
N ILE A 137 5.02 0.65 -3.51
CA ILE A 137 3.62 0.68 -3.99
C ILE A 137 2.69 0.09 -2.92
N ARG A 138 3.02 -1.10 -2.42
CA ARG A 138 2.27 -1.78 -1.36
C ARG A 138 2.10 -0.87 -0.15
N SER A 139 3.21 -0.35 0.37
CA SER A 139 3.20 0.44 1.60
C SER A 139 2.34 1.71 1.45
N TYR A 140 2.42 2.37 0.29
CA TYR A 140 1.59 3.54 0.02
C TYR A 140 0.10 3.22 -0.05
N TYR A 141 -0.31 2.19 -0.80
CA TYR A 141 -1.74 1.87 -0.95
C TYR A 141 -2.34 1.23 0.31
N THR A 142 -1.58 0.43 1.05
CA THR A 142 -2.01 -0.06 2.38
C THR A 142 -2.27 1.12 3.32
N ALA A 143 -1.35 2.09 3.39
CA ALA A 143 -1.54 3.29 4.21
C ALA A 143 -2.79 4.09 3.82
N ARG A 144 -3.09 4.19 2.52
CA ARG A 144 -4.32 4.84 2.04
C ARG A 144 -5.57 4.09 2.42
N ALA A 145 -5.55 2.76 2.29
CA ALA A 145 -6.68 1.90 2.62
C ALA A 145 -7.04 2.03 4.10
N VAL A 146 -6.04 1.90 4.99
CA VAL A 146 -6.21 2.06 6.45
C VAL A 146 -6.71 3.47 6.80
N CYS A 147 -6.20 4.51 6.14
CA CYS A 147 -6.70 5.88 6.30
C CYS A 147 -8.11 6.13 5.73
N ASN A 148 -8.76 5.14 5.13
CA ASN A 148 -10.00 5.30 4.37
C ASN A 148 -9.94 6.44 3.34
N ARG A 149 -8.79 6.59 2.66
CA ARG A 149 -8.53 7.68 1.72
C ARG A 149 -8.81 7.23 0.28
N PRO A 150 -10.02 7.50 -0.27
CA PRO A 150 -10.43 6.98 -1.56
C PRO A 150 -9.49 7.46 -2.68
N ILE A 151 -9.27 6.60 -3.68
CA ILE A 151 -8.58 7.00 -4.91
C ILE A 151 -9.43 8.04 -5.63
N LYS A 152 -8.86 9.23 -5.82
CA LYS A 152 -9.51 10.26 -6.62
C LYS A 152 -9.27 9.92 -8.09
N PRO A 153 -10.32 9.93 -8.93
CA PRO A 153 -10.14 9.74 -10.36
C PRO A 153 -9.15 10.77 -10.90
N HIS A 154 -8.05 10.29 -11.48
CA HIS A 154 -7.11 11.11 -12.21
C HIS A 154 -7.12 10.65 -13.67
N ALA A 155 -7.43 11.55 -14.59
CA ALA A 155 -7.33 11.23 -16.00
C ALA A 155 -5.84 11.19 -16.38
N SER A 156 -5.26 9.99 -16.49
CA SER A 156 -3.90 9.80 -16.98
C SER A 156 -3.72 10.48 -18.35
N ALA A 157 -2.47 10.80 -18.72
CA ALA A 157 -2.21 11.40 -20.03
C ALA A 157 -2.78 10.55 -21.19
N LEU A 158 -2.69 9.22 -21.09
CA LEU A 158 -3.24 8.27 -22.05
C LEU A 158 -4.78 8.35 -22.14
N PHE A 159 -5.48 8.34 -21.00
CA PHE A 159 -6.95 8.43 -21.00
C PHE A 159 -7.46 9.79 -21.47
N ARG A 160 -6.70 10.88 -21.25
CA ARG A 160 -7.02 12.20 -21.82
C ARG A 160 -6.88 12.19 -23.34
N ALA A 161 -5.76 11.68 -23.87
CA ALA A 161 -5.56 11.55 -25.31
C ALA A 161 -6.66 10.71 -25.97
N ALA A 162 -7.08 9.62 -25.33
CA ALA A 162 -8.17 8.79 -25.83
C ALA A 162 -9.52 9.54 -25.85
N LYS A 163 -9.79 10.35 -24.81
CA LYS A 163 -10.99 11.19 -24.74
C LYS A 163 -10.98 12.30 -25.79
N ASP A 164 -9.81 12.86 -26.09
CA ASP A 164 -9.64 13.95 -27.06
C ASP A 164 -9.58 13.44 -28.51
N GLY A 165 -9.53 12.12 -28.72
CA GLY A 165 -9.48 11.48 -30.04
C GLY A 165 -8.08 11.31 -30.62
N ASP A 166 -7.04 11.60 -29.84
CA ASP A 166 -5.63 11.47 -30.22
C ASP A 166 -5.09 10.03 -30.04
N ALA A 167 -5.85 9.16 -29.35
CA ALA A 167 -5.50 7.76 -29.13
C ALA A 167 -6.75 6.85 -29.11
N GLU A 168 -6.57 5.57 -29.39
CA GLU A 168 -7.58 4.53 -29.18
C GLU A 168 -7.03 3.48 -28.21
N ILE A 169 -7.87 3.02 -27.28
CA ILE A 169 -7.49 2.04 -26.26
C ILE A 169 -8.19 0.73 -26.54
N TYR A 170 -7.41 -0.34 -26.63
CA TYR A 170 -7.88 -1.72 -26.78
C TYR A 170 -7.37 -2.55 -25.61
N THR A 171 -8.26 -3.27 -24.92
CA THR A 171 -7.88 -4.21 -23.86
C THR A 171 -7.79 -5.61 -24.44
N ILE A 172 -6.64 -6.27 -24.27
CA ILE A 172 -6.40 -7.63 -24.77
C ILE A 172 -6.05 -8.51 -23.57
N PHE A 173 -6.75 -9.64 -23.44
CA PHE A 173 -6.47 -10.65 -22.44
C PHE A 173 -5.76 -11.83 -23.09
N GLY A 174 -4.61 -12.22 -22.53
CA GLY A 174 -3.82 -13.35 -23.01
C GLY A 174 -4.47 -14.71 -22.75
N GLY A 175 -3.76 -15.79 -23.08
CA GLY A 175 -4.19 -17.16 -22.82
C GLY A 175 -3.12 -17.99 -22.11
N GLN A 176 -3.31 -19.31 -22.10
CA GLN A 176 -2.35 -20.25 -21.53
C GLN A 176 -1.05 -20.30 -22.35
N GLY A 177 0.07 -19.94 -21.73
CA GLY A 177 1.39 -20.52 -22.02
C GLY A 177 1.63 -21.68 -21.06
N ASN A 178 2.37 -22.72 -21.44
CA ASN A 178 2.76 -23.80 -20.52
C ASN A 178 3.84 -23.33 -19.53
N ILE A 179 3.53 -22.31 -18.75
CA ILE A 179 4.46 -21.64 -17.83
C ILE A 179 3.71 -21.44 -16.49
N GLU A 180 4.41 -21.61 -15.38
CA GLU A 180 3.83 -21.63 -14.02
C GLU A 180 3.82 -20.26 -13.34
N GLU A 181 4.54 -19.31 -13.92
CA GLU A 181 4.77 -17.96 -13.44
C GLU A 181 3.45 -17.18 -13.25
N TYR A 182 2.35 -17.63 -13.86
CA TYR A 182 1.02 -17.05 -13.62
C TYR A 182 0.62 -17.11 -12.13
N PHE A 183 1.04 -18.14 -11.38
CA PHE A 183 0.66 -18.25 -9.97
C PHE A 183 1.54 -17.35 -9.09
N ASP A 184 2.79 -17.17 -9.46
CA ASP A 184 3.67 -16.18 -8.83
C ASP A 184 3.18 -14.76 -9.11
N GLU A 185 2.69 -14.49 -10.32
CA GLU A 185 2.03 -13.23 -10.68
C GLU A 185 0.76 -12.99 -9.82
N LEU A 186 -0.06 -14.03 -9.60
CA LEU A 186 -1.21 -13.94 -8.69
C LEU A 186 -0.78 -13.63 -7.25
N ARG A 187 0.34 -14.22 -6.79
CA ARG A 187 0.89 -13.98 -5.46
C ARG A 187 1.40 -12.54 -5.33
N GLU A 188 2.09 -12.05 -6.35
CA GLU A 188 2.63 -10.69 -6.37
C GLU A 188 1.51 -9.65 -6.36
N ILE A 189 0.48 -9.81 -7.20
CA ILE A 189 -0.65 -8.87 -7.24
C ILE A 189 -1.44 -8.90 -5.93
N PHE A 190 -1.68 -10.08 -5.35
CA PHE A 190 -2.36 -10.21 -4.06
C PHE A 190 -1.56 -9.56 -2.93
N LYS A 191 -0.24 -9.73 -2.90
CA LYS A 191 0.64 -9.12 -1.89
C LYS A 191 0.74 -7.61 -2.03
N THR A 192 0.81 -7.10 -3.26
CA THR A 192 1.07 -5.69 -3.55
C THR A 192 -0.19 -4.83 -3.47
N TYR A 193 -1.32 -5.39 -3.89
CA TYR A 193 -2.59 -4.67 -4.07
C TYR A 193 -3.72 -5.29 -3.24
N SER A 194 -3.42 -5.90 -2.09
CA SER A 194 -4.40 -6.59 -1.24
C SER A 194 -5.65 -5.76 -0.94
N SER A 195 -5.49 -4.45 -0.76
CA SER A 195 -6.59 -3.50 -0.53
C SER A 195 -7.53 -3.30 -1.73
N PHE A 196 -7.09 -3.62 -2.96
CA PHE A 196 -7.91 -3.56 -4.17
C PHE A 196 -8.44 -4.94 -4.57
N VAL A 197 -7.56 -5.94 -4.61
CA VAL A 197 -7.88 -7.26 -5.18
C VAL A 197 -8.31 -8.30 -4.14
N GLY A 198 -8.19 -8.00 -2.84
CA GLY A 198 -8.47 -8.94 -1.76
C GLY A 198 -9.86 -9.57 -1.88
N ASP A 199 -10.90 -8.74 -1.96
CA ASP A 199 -12.28 -9.20 -2.09
C ASP A 199 -12.52 -10.03 -3.36
N LEU A 200 -11.97 -9.59 -4.50
CA LEU A 200 -12.09 -10.30 -5.78
C LEU A 200 -11.45 -11.69 -5.69
N ILE A 201 -10.22 -11.77 -5.17
CA ILE A 201 -9.45 -13.01 -5.07
C ILE A 201 -10.09 -13.96 -4.07
N THR A 202 -10.46 -13.49 -2.87
CA THR A 202 -11.09 -14.32 -1.85
C THR A 202 -12.41 -14.92 -2.34
N ARG A 203 -13.30 -14.10 -2.92
CA ARG A 203 -14.60 -14.60 -3.44
C ARG A 203 -14.42 -15.55 -4.62
N SER A 204 -13.47 -15.27 -5.51
CA SER A 204 -13.17 -16.15 -6.64
C SER A 204 -12.58 -17.47 -6.16
N ALA A 205 -11.70 -17.45 -5.17
CA ALA A 205 -11.13 -18.64 -4.57
C ALA A 205 -12.22 -19.53 -3.92
N GLU A 206 -13.12 -18.94 -3.13
CA GLU A 206 -14.24 -19.65 -2.51
C GLU A 206 -15.18 -20.29 -3.55
N LEU A 207 -15.49 -19.54 -4.61
CA LEU A 207 -16.32 -20.04 -5.71
C LEU A 207 -15.65 -21.21 -6.42
N LEU A 208 -14.39 -21.05 -6.82
CA LEU A 208 -13.62 -22.09 -7.54
C LEU A 208 -13.44 -23.34 -6.67
N GLN A 209 -13.16 -23.18 -5.38
CA GLN A 209 -13.05 -24.29 -4.44
C GLN A 209 -14.39 -25.03 -4.27
N THR A 210 -15.51 -24.31 -4.30
CA THR A 210 -16.85 -24.93 -4.25
C THR A 210 -17.15 -25.70 -5.54
N LEU A 211 -16.82 -25.13 -6.70
CA LEU A 211 -17.02 -25.77 -8.00
C LEU A 211 -16.15 -27.01 -8.20
N SER A 212 -14.91 -26.99 -7.68
CA SER A 212 -13.98 -28.13 -7.79
C SER A 212 -14.45 -29.36 -7.03
N LYS A 213 -15.25 -29.17 -5.96
CA LYS A 213 -15.87 -30.26 -5.17
C LYS A 213 -17.13 -30.86 -5.83
N ASN A 214 -17.55 -30.38 -7.00
CA ASN A 214 -18.67 -30.97 -7.71
C ASN A 214 -18.33 -32.43 -8.12
N PRO A 215 -19.22 -33.42 -7.93
CA PRO A 215 -18.94 -34.82 -8.30
C PRO A 215 -18.54 -35.03 -9.77
N LYS A 216 -18.93 -34.11 -10.67
CA LYS A 216 -18.53 -34.14 -12.08
C LYS A 216 -17.10 -33.65 -12.34
N ALA A 217 -16.53 -32.90 -11.40
CA ALA A 217 -15.25 -32.20 -11.53
C ALA A 217 -14.19 -32.69 -10.52
N GLU A 218 -14.59 -33.23 -9.35
CA GLU A 218 -13.67 -33.57 -8.24
C GLU A 218 -12.48 -34.42 -8.67
N LYS A 219 -12.68 -35.34 -9.62
CA LYS A 219 -11.66 -36.25 -10.12
C LYS A 219 -10.55 -35.52 -10.90
N MET A 220 -10.83 -34.31 -11.39
CA MET A 220 -9.88 -33.44 -12.08
C MET A 220 -9.00 -32.65 -11.09
N PHE A 221 -9.35 -32.65 -9.79
CA PHE A 221 -8.66 -31.88 -8.75
C PHE A 221 -8.12 -32.77 -7.61
N PRO A 222 -7.24 -33.77 -7.89
CA PRO A 222 -6.70 -34.66 -6.86
C PRO A 222 -5.96 -33.96 -5.71
N LYS A 223 -5.48 -32.72 -5.90
CA LYS A 223 -4.83 -31.90 -4.86
C LYS A 223 -5.71 -30.74 -4.38
N GLY A 224 -6.98 -30.73 -4.76
CA GLY A 224 -7.92 -29.65 -4.44
C GLY A 224 -7.64 -28.35 -5.20
N LEU A 225 -8.34 -27.29 -4.81
CA LEU A 225 -8.22 -25.95 -5.38
C LEU A 225 -8.31 -24.90 -4.27
N ASP A 226 -7.40 -25.00 -3.29
CA ASP A 226 -7.36 -24.13 -2.11
C ASP A 226 -6.41 -22.94 -2.33
N ILE A 227 -6.86 -22.03 -3.18
CA ILE A 227 -6.07 -20.90 -3.69
C ILE A 227 -5.61 -19.98 -2.56
N MET A 228 -6.47 -19.72 -1.56
CA MET A 228 -6.11 -18.88 -0.42
C MET A 228 -4.99 -19.49 0.40
N ASN A 229 -5.05 -20.81 0.67
CA ASN A 229 -3.98 -21.48 1.38
C ASN A 229 -2.66 -21.40 0.60
N TRP A 230 -2.70 -21.60 -0.73
CA TRP A 230 -1.52 -21.51 -1.60
C TRP A 230 -0.92 -20.10 -1.64
N LEU A 231 -1.76 -19.05 -1.58
CA LEU A 231 -1.32 -17.65 -1.55
C LEU A 231 -0.67 -17.28 -0.21
N HIS A 232 -1.22 -17.74 0.92
CA HIS A 232 -0.69 -17.46 2.25
C HIS A 232 0.52 -18.32 2.61
N HIS A 233 0.57 -19.56 2.14
CA HIS A 233 1.62 -20.53 2.49
C HIS A 233 2.27 -21.09 1.23
N GLN A 234 3.44 -20.58 0.87
CA GLN A 234 4.17 -20.99 -0.34
C GLN A 234 4.42 -22.51 -0.36
N ASP A 235 4.77 -23.11 0.78
CA ASP A 235 5.01 -24.56 0.93
C ASP A 235 3.77 -25.43 0.69
N SER A 236 2.57 -24.85 0.71
CA SER A 236 1.32 -25.56 0.41
C SER A 236 0.96 -25.57 -1.07
N THR A 237 1.70 -24.81 -1.89
CA THR A 237 1.47 -24.71 -3.32
C THR A 237 1.77 -26.06 -3.98
N PRO A 238 0.85 -26.62 -4.79
CA PRO A 238 1.10 -27.86 -5.52
C PRO A 238 2.27 -27.75 -6.50
N ASP A 239 2.83 -28.90 -6.91
CA ASP A 239 3.84 -28.92 -7.96
C ASP A 239 3.34 -28.40 -9.32
N VAL A 240 4.32 -27.98 -10.11
CA VAL A 240 4.21 -27.44 -11.47
C VAL A 240 3.23 -28.23 -12.33
N ASP A 241 3.38 -29.57 -12.37
CA ASP A 241 2.56 -30.45 -13.20
C ASP A 241 1.06 -30.32 -12.90
N TYR A 242 0.72 -30.08 -11.64
CA TYR A 242 -0.66 -29.84 -11.24
C TYR A 242 -1.11 -28.42 -11.57
N LEU A 243 -0.28 -27.41 -11.29
CA LEU A 243 -0.60 -26.01 -11.57
C LEU A 243 -0.81 -25.75 -13.06
N ILE A 244 -0.03 -26.37 -13.94
CA ILE A 244 -0.18 -26.16 -15.39
C ILE A 244 -1.36 -26.94 -15.98
N SER A 245 -1.95 -27.88 -15.24
CA SER A 245 -3.10 -28.65 -15.74
C SER A 245 -4.27 -27.73 -16.09
N ALA A 246 -4.89 -27.97 -17.25
CA ALA A 246 -5.94 -27.08 -17.78
C ALA A 246 -7.09 -26.77 -16.78
N PRO A 247 -7.57 -27.73 -15.95
CA PRO A 247 -8.61 -27.44 -14.96
C PRO A 247 -8.20 -26.43 -13.88
N VAL A 248 -6.89 -26.33 -13.60
CA VAL A 248 -6.32 -25.44 -12.57
C VAL A 248 -5.85 -24.13 -13.20
N SER A 249 -5.01 -24.19 -14.23
CA SER A 249 -4.42 -22.99 -14.84
C SER A 249 -5.45 -22.10 -15.54
N PHE A 250 -6.44 -22.67 -16.23
CA PHE A 250 -7.43 -21.88 -16.97
C PHE A 250 -8.20 -20.87 -16.09
N PRO A 251 -8.86 -21.28 -14.99
CA PRO A 251 -9.56 -20.32 -14.14
C PRO A 251 -8.60 -19.37 -13.41
N LEU A 252 -7.39 -19.80 -13.05
CA LEU A 252 -6.44 -18.97 -12.32
C LEU A 252 -5.81 -17.89 -13.20
N ILE A 253 -5.49 -18.18 -14.46
CA ILE A 253 -5.05 -17.17 -15.42
C ILE A 253 -6.15 -16.13 -15.63
N GLY A 254 -7.40 -16.56 -15.73
CA GLY A 254 -8.54 -15.64 -15.78
C GLY A 254 -8.61 -14.75 -14.53
N LEU A 255 -8.36 -15.31 -13.34
CA LEU A 255 -8.33 -14.54 -12.08
C LEU A 255 -7.18 -13.53 -12.05
N VAL A 256 -5.97 -13.89 -12.51
CA VAL A 256 -4.83 -12.96 -12.65
C VAL A 256 -5.20 -11.78 -13.54
N GLN A 257 -5.82 -12.06 -14.68
CA GLN A 257 -6.26 -11.03 -15.63
C GLN A 257 -7.32 -10.09 -15.04
N LEU A 258 -8.29 -10.64 -14.32
CA LEU A 258 -9.30 -9.84 -13.63
C LEU A 258 -8.69 -8.98 -12.52
N ALA A 259 -7.71 -9.52 -11.79
CA ALA A 259 -7.01 -8.79 -10.74
C ALA A 259 -6.20 -7.61 -11.31
N HIS A 260 -5.49 -7.79 -12.42
CA HIS A 260 -4.81 -6.68 -13.11
C HIS A 260 -5.79 -5.62 -13.60
N TYR A 261 -6.93 -6.04 -14.13
CA TYR A 261 -7.96 -5.12 -14.57
C TYR A 261 -8.60 -4.34 -13.42
N GLU A 262 -8.79 -4.95 -12.25
CA GLU A 262 -9.31 -4.29 -11.04
C GLU A 262 -8.35 -3.22 -10.50
N VAL A 263 -7.03 -3.44 -10.61
CA VAL A 263 -6.01 -2.47 -10.18
C VAL A 263 -5.92 -1.26 -11.13
N THR A 264 -6.34 -1.42 -12.40
CA THR A 264 -6.22 -0.40 -13.47
C THR A 264 -7.32 0.65 -13.42
#